data_AF-A0A2N1P9S8-F1
#
_entry.id   AF-A0A2N1P9S8-F1
#
_cell.length_a   1.000
_cell.length_b   1.000
_cell.length_c   1.000
_cell.angle_alpha   90.00
_cell.angle_beta   90.00
_cell.angle_gamma   90.00
#
_symmetry.space_group_name_H-M   'P 1'
#
loop_
_entity.id
_entity.type
_entity.pdbx_description
1 polymer ?
#
loop_
_entity_poly.entity_id
_entity_poly.type
_entity_poly.pdbx_seq_one_letter_code
_entity_poly.pdbx_strand_id
1 'polypeptide(L)'
;MNPLEKGSKRFGELIQALRQEKGWTVKEFIGKLKSRWDIKISPAYITRVEQYGEIPSPEFICAIADIFGYDLNKLLSCARQEKLVKFNKTLEEKYQKAAGLFRQGKVEKK
;
A
#
# COMPACT_ATOMS: atom_id res chain seq x y z
N MET A 1 9.09 7.44 23.34
CA MET A 1 9.05 6.42 22.26
C MET A 1 7.60 6.05 22.04
N ASN A 2 7.12 6.16 20.80
CA ASN A 2 5.69 6.07 20.47
C ASN A 2 5.32 4.60 20.17
N PRO A 3 4.35 3.98 20.86
CA PRO A 3 4.03 2.54 20.74
C PRO A 3 3.49 2.05 19.38
N LEU A 4 3.47 2.90 18.35
CA LEU A 4 3.00 2.55 17.00
C LEU A 4 4.07 1.83 16.16
N GLU A 5 5.29 1.63 16.69
CA GLU A 5 6.43 1.07 15.95
C GLU A 5 6.59 -0.46 16.04
N LYS A 6 5.73 -1.17 16.77
CA LYS A 6 5.74 -2.65 16.83
C LYS A 6 4.33 -3.21 16.62
N GLY A 7 3.96 -3.48 15.37
CA GLY A 7 2.89 -4.45 15.09
C GLY A 7 1.78 -4.02 14.12
N SER A 8 1.81 -2.82 13.55
CA SER A 8 0.94 -2.54 12.39
C SER A 8 1.57 -3.18 11.16
N LYS A 9 1.08 -4.37 10.76
CA LYS A 9 1.39 -4.94 9.43
C LYS A 9 1.17 -3.86 8.38
N ARG A 10 2.07 -3.75 7.39
CA ARG A 10 1.86 -2.86 6.23
C ARG A 10 0.63 -3.35 5.47
N PHE A 11 -0.01 -2.48 4.69
CA PHE A 11 -1.25 -2.84 3.99
C PHE A 11 -1.04 -4.07 3.11
N GLY A 12 0.03 -4.10 2.31
CA GLY A 12 0.37 -5.23 1.46
C GLY A 12 0.58 -6.53 2.23
N GLU A 13 1.31 -6.48 3.35
CA GLU A 13 1.57 -7.62 4.23
C GLU A 13 0.28 -8.15 4.87
N LEU A 14 -0.64 -7.23 5.23
CA LEU A 14 -1.96 -7.60 5.74
C LEU A 14 -2.78 -8.34 4.68
N ILE A 15 -2.82 -7.84 3.44
CA ILE A 15 -3.54 -8.52 2.34
C ILE A 15 -2.94 -9.90 2.08
N GLN A 16 -1.61 -9.98 2.02
CA GLN A 16 -0.91 -11.24 1.81
C GLN A 16 -1.22 -12.25 2.92
N ALA A 17 -1.20 -11.81 4.18
CA ALA A 17 -1.54 -12.65 5.33
C ALA A 17 -2.98 -13.15 5.25
N LEU A 18 -3.96 -12.27 4.98
CA LEU A 18 -5.37 -12.65 4.83
C LEU A 18 -5.57 -13.68 3.72
N ARG A 19 -4.86 -13.52 2.59
CA ARG A 19 -4.90 -14.47 1.48
C ARG A 19 -4.30 -15.82 1.88
N GLN A 20 -3.17 -15.82 2.57
CA GLN A 20 -2.50 -17.03 3.06
C GLN A 20 -3.33 -17.75 4.13
N GLU A 21 -4.00 -17.04 5.02
CA GLU A 21 -4.91 -17.60 6.04
C GLU A 21 -6.10 -18.33 5.39
N LYS A 22 -6.55 -17.89 4.22
CA LYS A 22 -7.56 -18.61 3.42
C LYS A 22 -6.99 -19.75 2.57
N GLY A 23 -5.67 -19.91 2.53
CA GLY A 23 -4.99 -20.89 1.67
C GLY A 23 -5.11 -20.60 0.18
N TRP A 24 -5.41 -19.34 -0.20
CA TRP A 24 -5.64 -18.99 -1.61
C TRP A 24 -4.36 -18.63 -2.35
N THR A 25 -4.24 -19.13 -3.56
CA THR A 25 -3.30 -18.61 -4.57
C THR A 25 -3.73 -17.23 -5.05
N VAL A 26 -2.79 -16.49 -5.66
CA VAL A 26 -3.09 -15.20 -6.31
C VAL A 26 -4.18 -15.35 -7.38
N LYS A 27 -4.17 -16.46 -8.13
CA LYS A 27 -5.15 -16.74 -9.18
C LYS A 27 -6.55 -16.95 -8.60
N GLU A 28 -6.67 -17.69 -7.50
CA GLU A 28 -7.96 -17.90 -6.83
C GLU A 28 -8.49 -16.61 -6.23
N PHE A 29 -7.62 -15.81 -5.61
CA PHE A 29 -8.02 -14.50 -5.07
C PHE A 29 -8.58 -13.58 -6.15
N ILE A 30 -7.91 -13.49 -7.31
CA ILE A 30 -8.42 -12.74 -8.48
C ILE A 30 -9.76 -13.32 -8.95
N GLY A 31 -9.88 -14.65 -8.97
CA GLY A 31 -11.14 -15.33 -9.28
C GLY A 31 -12.29 -14.89 -8.38
N LYS A 32 -12.06 -14.78 -7.06
CA LYS A 32 -13.06 -14.31 -6.08
C LYS A 32 -13.45 -12.85 -6.29
N LEU A 33 -12.48 -11.99 -6.59
CA LEU A 33 -12.72 -10.57 -6.88
C LEU A 33 -13.56 -10.40 -8.14
N LYS A 34 -13.21 -11.11 -9.21
CA LYS A 34 -13.98 -11.10 -10.46
C LYS A 34 -15.39 -11.63 -10.26
N SER A 35 -15.58 -12.73 -9.52
CA SER A 35 -16.90 -13.34 -9.36
C SER A 35 -17.87 -12.51 -8.53
N ARG A 36 -17.38 -11.75 -7.55
CA ARG A 36 -18.23 -11.03 -6.57
C ARG A 36 -18.35 -9.54 -6.84
N TRP A 37 -17.33 -8.92 -7.43
CA TRP A 37 -17.25 -7.45 -7.62
C TRP A 37 -17.00 -7.03 -9.08
N ASP A 38 -16.94 -7.96 -10.04
CA ASP A 38 -16.54 -7.72 -11.45
C ASP A 38 -15.22 -6.95 -11.62
N ILE A 39 -14.33 -7.02 -10.62
CA ILE A 39 -13.02 -6.37 -10.65
C ILE A 39 -12.07 -7.24 -11.47
N LYS A 40 -11.61 -6.71 -12.61
CA LYS A 40 -10.62 -7.36 -13.47
C LYS A 40 -9.23 -6.82 -13.18
N ILE A 41 -8.39 -7.67 -12.59
CA ILE A 41 -7.02 -7.32 -12.20
C ILE A 41 -6.04 -8.41 -12.60
N SER A 42 -4.82 -8.01 -12.90
CA SER A 42 -3.76 -8.93 -13.29
C SER A 42 -3.04 -9.52 -12.06
N PRO A 43 -2.44 -10.72 -12.18
CA PRO A 43 -1.57 -11.27 -11.13
C PRO A 43 -0.45 -10.33 -10.73
N ALA A 44 0.16 -9.63 -11.71
CA ALA A 44 1.20 -8.66 -11.45
C ALA A 44 0.72 -7.50 -10.56
N TYR A 45 -0.53 -7.08 -10.70
CA TYR A 45 -1.11 -6.04 -9.84
C TYR A 45 -1.25 -6.51 -8.39
N ILE A 46 -1.70 -7.74 -8.16
CA ILE A 46 -1.73 -8.32 -6.79
C ILE A 46 -0.34 -8.36 -6.18
N THR A 47 0.69 -8.76 -6.94
CA THR A 47 2.08 -8.71 -6.47
C THR A 47 2.49 -7.29 -6.08
N ARG A 48 2.07 -6.27 -6.83
CA ARG A 48 2.34 -4.87 -6.47
C ARG A 48 1.65 -4.42 -5.19
N VAL A 49 0.43 -4.85 -4.97
CA VAL A 49 -0.28 -4.59 -3.71
C VAL A 49 0.42 -5.29 -2.54
N GLU A 50 0.65 -6.60 -2.65
CA GLU A 50 1.15 -7.42 -1.54
C GLU A 50 2.62 -7.17 -1.19
N GLN A 51 3.49 -7.04 -2.20
CA GLN A 51 4.95 -6.98 -1.99
C GLN A 51 5.51 -5.57 -2.09
N TYR A 52 5.01 -4.77 -3.03
CA TYR A 52 5.51 -3.41 -3.28
C TYR A 52 4.69 -2.32 -2.55
N GLY A 53 3.63 -2.72 -1.86
CA GLY A 53 2.75 -1.85 -1.08
C GLY A 53 1.99 -0.85 -1.94
N GLU A 54 1.75 -1.15 -3.21
CA GLU A 54 0.86 -0.32 -4.03
C GLU A 54 -0.51 -0.24 -3.35
N ILE A 55 -1.00 0.98 -3.15
CA ILE A 55 -2.29 1.20 -2.48
C ILE A 55 -3.38 1.15 -3.55
N PRO A 56 -4.29 0.17 -3.50
CA PRO A 56 -5.33 0.01 -4.50
C PRO A 56 -6.43 1.08 -4.36
N SER A 57 -7.36 1.10 -5.33
CA SER A 57 -8.51 2.01 -5.27
C SER A 57 -9.43 1.69 -4.08
N PRO A 58 -10.22 2.66 -3.59
CA PRO A 58 -11.17 2.42 -2.49
C PRO A 58 -12.15 1.28 -2.78
N GLU A 59 -12.65 1.17 -4.01
CA GLU A 59 -13.57 0.11 -4.43
C GLU A 59 -12.93 -1.26 -4.28
N PHE A 60 -11.64 -1.38 -4.64
CA PHE A 60 -10.91 -2.62 -4.47
C PHE A 60 -10.67 -2.92 -2.98
N ILE A 61 -10.36 -1.91 -2.15
CA ILE A 61 -10.23 -2.10 -0.70
C ILE A 61 -11.56 -2.61 -0.09
N CYS A 62 -12.69 -2.05 -0.52
CA CYS A 62 -14.02 -2.53 -0.12
C CYS A 62 -14.24 -3.99 -0.51
N ALA A 63 -13.89 -4.36 -1.75
CA ALA A 63 -14.01 -5.74 -2.23
C ALA A 63 -13.13 -6.73 -1.44
N ILE A 64 -11.92 -6.32 -1.06
CA ILE A 64 -11.01 -7.11 -0.22
C ILE A 64 -11.64 -7.34 1.16
N ALA A 65 -12.11 -6.28 1.82
CA ALA A 65 -12.74 -6.37 3.13
C ALA A 65 -13.93 -7.34 3.11
N ASP A 66 -14.77 -7.23 2.08
CA ASP A 66 -15.95 -8.07 1.89
C ASP A 66 -15.62 -9.55 1.60
N ILE A 67 -14.61 -9.82 0.77
CA ILE A 67 -14.18 -11.19 0.43
C ILE A 67 -13.54 -11.89 1.61
N PHE A 68 -12.72 -11.18 2.39
CA PHE A 68 -12.05 -11.75 3.55
C PHE A 68 -12.89 -11.73 4.81
N GLY A 69 -14.01 -10.99 4.83
CA GLY A 69 -14.80 -10.74 6.03
C GLY A 69 -14.02 -9.90 7.05
N TYR A 70 -13.20 -8.97 6.57
CA TYR A 70 -12.36 -8.10 7.38
C TYR A 70 -13.03 -6.74 7.61
N ASP A 71 -12.68 -6.07 8.70
CA ASP A 71 -13.20 -4.74 9.02
C ASP A 71 -12.72 -3.70 7.99
N LEU A 72 -13.66 -3.14 7.23
CA LEU A 72 -13.40 -2.15 6.20
C LEU A 72 -12.71 -0.89 6.75
N ASN A 73 -13.13 -0.39 7.92
CA ASN A 73 -12.57 0.82 8.51
C ASN A 73 -11.12 0.61 8.92
N LYS A 74 -10.79 -0.56 9.47
CA LYS A 74 -9.40 -0.93 9.78
C LYS A 74 -8.56 -1.01 8.51
N LEU A 75 -9.12 -1.61 7.46
CA LEU A 75 -8.40 -1.78 6.20
C LEU A 75 -8.14 -0.44 5.49
N LEU A 76 -9.13 0.44 5.44
CA LEU A 76 -8.99 1.81 4.92
C LEU A 76 -8.01 2.64 5.75
N SER A 77 -8.05 2.51 7.08
CA SER A 77 -7.11 3.20 7.97
C SER A 77 -5.67 2.77 7.71
N CYS A 78 -5.45 1.46 7.53
CA CYS A 78 -4.14 0.90 7.18
C CYS A 78 -3.65 1.44 5.83
N ALA A 79 -4.49 1.41 4.80
CA ALA A 79 -4.17 1.95 3.47
C ALA A 79 -3.84 3.46 3.52
N ARG A 80 -4.63 4.24 4.27
CA ARG A 80 -4.42 5.67 4.46
C ARG A 80 -3.08 5.95 5.14
N GLN A 81 -2.78 5.24 6.22
CA GLN A 81 -1.54 5.42 6.97
C GLN A 81 -0.33 5.13 6.09
N GLU A 82 -0.36 4.05 5.30
CA GLU A 82 0.74 3.73 4.40
C GLU A 82 0.92 4.78 3.29
N LYS A 83 -0.18 5.29 2.73
CA LYS A 83 -0.14 6.37 1.74
C LYS A 83 0.48 7.65 2.30
N LEU A 84 0.13 8.02 3.54
CA LEU A 84 0.71 9.18 4.22
C LEU A 84 2.21 9.02 4.48
N VAL A 85 2.64 7.85 4.97
CA VAL A 85 4.05 7.55 5.21
C VAL A 85 4.85 7.66 3.91
N LYS A 86 4.36 7.06 2.81
CA LYS A 86 5.01 7.14 1.50
C LYS A 86 5.10 8.58 0.98
N PHE A 87 3.99 9.33 1.10
CA PHE A 87 3.94 10.72 0.67
C PHE A 87 4.95 11.60 1.42
N ASN A 88 5.01 11.48 2.75
CA ASN A 88 5.95 12.24 3.57
C ASN A 88 7.41 11.91 3.22
N LYS A 89 7.73 10.63 3.02
CA LYS A 89 9.07 10.21 2.58
C LYS A 89 9.45 10.82 1.24
N THR A 90 8.54 10.78 0.25
CA THR A 90 8.78 11.39 -1.06
C THR A 90 8.93 12.91 -0.99
N LEU A 91 8.16 13.58 -0.13
CA LEU A 91 8.32 15.03 0.09
C LEU A 91 9.69 15.36 0.69
N GLU A 92 10.13 14.59 1.69
CA GLU A 92 11.43 14.76 2.32
C GLU A 92 12.58 14.55 1.31
N GLU A 93 12.52 13.49 0.50
CA GLU A 93 13.50 13.22 -0.55
C GLU A 93 13.58 14.38 -1.57
N LYS A 94 12.42 14.91 -2.00
CA LYS A 94 12.36 16.06 -2.90
C LYS A 94 12.93 17.33 -2.26
N TYR A 95 12.63 17.57 -0.99
CA TYR A 95 13.16 18.69 -0.23
C TYR A 95 14.68 18.60 -0.10
N GLN A 96 15.22 17.45 0.29
CA GLN A 96 16.67 17.25 0.40
C GLN A 96 17.39 17.44 -0.94
N LYS A 97 16.79 16.94 -2.04
CA LYS A 97 17.32 17.15 -3.40
C LYS A 97 17.33 18.64 -3.78
N ALA A 98 16.26 19.36 -3.53
CA ALA A 98 16.18 20.80 -3.82
C ALA A 98 17.17 21.61 -2.98
N ALA A 99 17.28 21.31 -1.68
CA ALA A 99 18.24 21.95 -0.78
C ALA A 99 19.70 21.64 -1.16
N GLY A 100 19.99 20.45 -1.69
CA GLY A 100 21.28 20.08 -2.24
C GLY A 100 21.66 20.91 -3.47
N LEU A 101 20.75 20.98 -4.47
CA LEU A 101 20.95 21.77 -5.69
C LEU A 101 21.13 23.26 -5.38
N PHE A 102 20.36 23.82 -4.45
CA PHE A 102 20.50 25.21 -4.04
C PHE A 102 21.87 25.50 -3.39
N ARG A 103 22.40 24.55 -2.60
CA ARG A 103 23.75 24.67 -2.02
C ARG A 103 24.83 24.63 -3.11
N GLN A 104 24.72 23.73 -4.08
CA GLN A 104 25.68 23.63 -5.19
C GLN A 104 25.68 24.89 -6.07
N GLY A 105 24.50 25.42 -6.44
CA GLY A 105 24.40 26.65 -7.24
C GLY A 105 24.90 27.93 -6.54
N LYS A 106 25.06 27.93 -5.21
CA LYS A 106 25.74 29.02 -4.48
C LYS A 106 27.27 28.90 -4.48
N VAL A 107 27.81 27.69 -4.67
CA VAL A 107 29.25 27.45 -4.72
C VAL A 107 29.82 27.81 -6.09
N GLU A 108 29.06 27.57 -7.17
CA GLU A 108 29.50 27.89 -8.55
C GLU A 108 29.40 29.39 -8.92
N LYS A 109 28.71 30.21 -8.11
CA LYS A 109 28.57 31.66 -8.34
C LYS A 109 29.53 32.53 -7.52
N LYS A 110 30.57 31.94 -6.92
CA LYS A 110 31.68 32.64 -6.28
C LYS A 110 32.96 32.39 -7.08
#